data_AF-A5ZUM9-F1
#
_entry.id   AF-A5ZUM9-F1
#
_cell.length_a   1.000
_cell.length_b   1.000
_cell.length_c   1.000
_cell.angle_alpha   90.00
_cell.angle_beta   90.00
_cell.angle_gamma   90.00
#
_symmetry.space_group_name_H-M   'P 1'
#
loop_
_entity.id
_entity.type
_entity.pdbx_description
1 polymer ?
#
loop_
_entity_poly.entity_id
_entity_poly.type
_entity_poly.pdbx_seq_one_letter_code
_entity_poly.pdbx_strand_id
1 'polypeptide(L)' 'MTGKTNYLINNDVTSNSSKNKKARELGIPILSEEDFLKLAER' A
#
# COMPACT_ATOMS: atom_id res chain seq x y z
N MET A 1 11.50 -9.40 15.38
CA MET A 1 10.50 -8.36 15.03
C MET A 1 10.24 -8.46 13.53
N THR A 2 9.22 -9.22 13.11
CA THR A 2 8.95 -9.42 11.67
C THR A 2 8.00 -8.34 11.19
N GLY A 3 8.53 -7.15 10.87
CA GLY A 3 7.79 -6.13 10.13
C GLY A 3 7.65 -6.57 8.68
N LYS A 4 6.82 -7.58 8.41
CA LYS A 4 6.47 -7.97 7.04
C LYS A 4 5.61 -6.84 6.48
N THR A 5 6.22 -5.96 5.69
CA THR A 5 5.50 -4.91 4.97
C THR A 5 4.69 -5.58 3.85
N ASN A 6 3.47 -6.01 4.16
CA ASN A 6 2.62 -6.70 3.21
C ASN A 6 1.89 -5.76 2.23
N TYR A 7 1.76 -4.47 2.58
CA TYR A 7 1.00 -3.49 1.80
C TYR A 7 1.64 -2.10 1.88
N LEU A 8 1.57 -1.33 0.80
CA LEU A 8 1.89 0.10 0.79
C LEU A 8 0.58 0.88 0.94
N ILE A 9 0.41 1.65 2.01
CA ILE A 9 -0.72 2.58 2.14
C ILE A 9 -0.34 3.90 1.48
N ASN A 10 -1.07 4.30 0.45
CA ASN A 10 -0.89 5.56 -0.25
C ASN A 10 -2.24 6.15 -0.64
N ASN A 11 -2.44 7.44 -0.38
CA ASN A 11 -3.65 8.18 -0.71
C ASN A 11 -3.95 8.18 -2.23
N ASP A 12 -2.92 8.11 -3.09
CA ASP A 12 -3.08 7.95 -4.54
C ASP A 12 -2.26 6.75 -5.08
N VAL A 13 -2.98 5.66 -5.38
CA VAL A 13 -2.41 4.39 -5.88
C VAL A 13 -1.98 4.45 -7.34
N THR A 14 -2.48 5.44 -8.09
CA THR A 14 -2.19 5.65 -9.52
C THR A 14 -1.00 6.58 -9.76
N SER A 15 -0.60 7.30 -8.73
CA SER A 15 0.49 8.27 -8.77
C SER A 15 1.79 7.58 -9.19
N ASN A 16 2.56 8.28 -10.03
CA ASN A 16 3.89 7.84 -10.49
C ASN A 16 4.99 8.07 -9.44
N SER A 17 4.60 8.20 -8.16
CA SER A 17 5.51 8.37 -7.05
C SER A 17 6.51 7.21 -6.95
N SER A 18 7.75 7.51 -6.55
CA SER A 18 8.80 6.52 -6.37
C SER A 18 8.40 5.38 -5.41
N LYS A 19 7.51 5.68 -4.45
CA LYS A 19 6.91 4.69 -3.53
C LYS A 19 6.05 3.66 -4.29
N ASN A 20 5.18 4.10 -5.20
CA ASN A 20 4.30 3.23 -5.99
C ASN A 20 5.11 2.39 -6.98
N LYS A 21 6.13 2.98 -7.59
CA LYS A 21 7.07 2.24 -8.45
C LYS A 21 7.74 1.11 -7.67
N LYS A 22 8.29 1.42 -6.49
CA LYS A 22 8.96 0.42 -5.66
C LYS A 22 8.01 -0.67 -5.16
N ALA A 23 6.78 -0.33 -4.77
CA ALA A 23 5.78 -1.31 -4.36
C ALA A 23 5.41 -2.25 -5.50
N ARG A 24 5.19 -1.72 -6.72
CA ARG A 24 4.94 -2.55 -7.92
C ARG A 24 6.12 -3.45 -8.27
N GLU A 25 7.35 -2.93 -8.20
CA GLU A 25 8.58 -3.71 -8.43
C GLU A 25 8.75 -4.84 -7.42
N LEU A 26 8.38 -4.59 -6.16
CA LEU A 26 8.44 -5.59 -5.09
C LEU A 26 7.22 -6.52 -5.07
N GLY A 27 6.23 -6.31 -5.95
CA GLY A 27 4.97 -7.07 -5.94
C GLY A 27 4.10 -6.79 -4.71
N ILE A 28 4.30 -5.67 -4.03
CA ILE A 28 3.56 -5.27 -2.84
C ILE A 28 2.28 -4.54 -3.30
N PRO A 29 1.09 -5.00 -2.89
CA PRO A 29 -0.16 -4.32 -3.18
C PRO A 29 -0.19 -2.92 -2.55
N ILE A 30 -0.70 -1.96 -3.32
CA ILE A 30 -0.87 -0.56 -2.89
C ILE A 30 -2.34 -0.38 -2.51
N LEU A 31 -2.60 -0.01 -1.26
CA LEU A 31 -3.92 0.26 -0.72
C LEU A 31 -4.09 1.76 -0.50
N SER A 32 -5.29 2.29 -0.72
CA SER A 32 -5.64 3.63 -0.23
C SER A 32 -5.87 3.61 1.29
N GLU A 33 -5.83 4.78 1.93
CA GLU A 33 -6.24 4.89 3.34
C GLU A 33 -7.70 4.44 3.52
N GLU A 34 -8.55 4.70 2.53
CA GLU A 34 -9.96 4.29 2.51
C GLU A 34 -10.11 2.77 2.50
N ASP A 35 -9.33 2.09 1.65
CA ASP A 35 -9.30 0.62 1.59
C ASP A 35 -8.75 0.03 2.88
N PHE A 36 -7.73 0.65 3.46
CA PHE A 36 -7.19 0.22 4.74
C PHE A 36 -8.21 0.36 5.87
N LEU A 37 -8.94 1.47 5.95
CA LEU A 37 -10.01 1.69 6.91
C LEU A 37 -11.12 0.64 6.76
N LYS A 38 -11.55 0.33 5.52
CA LYS A 38 -12.53 -0.75 5.24
C LYS A 38 -12.06 -2.13 5.70
N LEU A 39 -10.75 -2.40 5.67
CA LEU A 39 -10.18 -3.65 6.16
C LEU A 39 -10.11 -3.71 7.70
N ALA A 40 -9.93 -2.57 8.35
CA ALA A 40 -9.84 -2.45 9.80
C ALA A 40 -11.21 -2.43 10.50
N GLU A 41 -12.26 -2.03 9.80
CA GLU A 41 -13.63 -1.87 10.34
C GLU A 41 -14.41 -3.19 10.43
N ARG A 42 -13.83 -4.21 11.11
CA ARG A 42 -14.51 -5.50 11.40
C ARG A 42 -14.88 -5.66 12.86
#